data_AF-A0A3A3GB36-F1
#
_entry.id   AF-A0A3A3GB36-F1
#
_cell.length_a   1.000
_cell.length_b   1.000
_cell.length_c   1.000
_cell.angle_alpha   90.00
_cell.angle_beta   90.00
_cell.angle_gamma   90.00
#
_symmetry.space_group_name_H-M   'P 1'
#
loop_
_entity.id
_entity.type
_entity.pdbx_description
1 polymer ?
#
loop_
_entity_poly.entity_id
_entity_poly.type
_entity_poly.pdbx_seq_one_letter_code
_entity_poly.pdbx_strand_id
1 'polypeptide(L)'
;MLTTAKELLPLMKRIIEYSGSIDSLEARQEDGSEGNPEEMARLKQEYAALLESMSREDLLIIRAVADIGISERGHRFTDEGEGPAYRKSTFEIEIRSASEELMANYHQYLVYHTKEQEIRYFTGRGVGLDLSEGIHILELERCLR
;
A
#
# COMPACT_ATOMS: atom_id res chain seq x y z
N MET A 1 0.07 1.84 18.52
CA MET A 1 0.33 1.68 17.07
C MET A 1 -0.03 0.29 16.59
N LEU A 2 0.63 -0.79 17.02
CA LEU A 2 0.30 -2.14 16.52
C LEU A 2 -1.17 -2.56 16.79
N THR A 3 -1.71 -2.26 17.98
CA THR A 3 -3.14 -2.47 18.28
C THR A 3 -4.05 -1.73 17.32
N THR A 4 -3.79 -0.43 17.12
CA THR A 4 -4.54 0.40 16.17
C THR A 4 -4.42 -0.11 14.74
N ALA A 5 -3.24 -0.58 14.31
CA ALA A 5 -3.06 -1.20 13.01
C ALA A 5 -3.96 -2.45 12.84
N LYS A 6 -4.14 -3.26 13.89
CA LYS A 6 -5.09 -4.39 13.87
C LYS A 6 -6.54 -3.91 13.73
N GLU A 7 -6.93 -2.86 14.44
CA GLU A 7 -8.27 -2.26 14.33
C GLU A 7 -8.53 -1.69 12.93
N LEU A 8 -7.50 -1.19 12.26
CA LEU A 8 -7.55 -0.64 10.89
C LEU A 8 -7.50 -1.72 9.80
N LEU A 9 -7.32 -3.00 10.13
CA LEU A 9 -7.23 -4.09 9.15
C LEU A 9 -8.39 -4.13 8.13
N PRO A 10 -9.67 -3.93 8.51
CA PRO A 10 -10.76 -3.88 7.54
C PRO A 10 -10.60 -2.73 6.52
N LEU A 11 -10.07 -1.59 6.95
CA LEU A 11 -9.83 -0.45 6.07
C LEU A 11 -8.65 -0.72 5.14
N MET A 12 -7.57 -1.34 5.65
CA MET A 12 -6.43 -1.73 4.81
C MET A 12 -6.83 -2.71 3.70
N LYS A 13 -7.70 -3.69 4.01
CA LYS A 13 -8.24 -4.61 3.00
C LYS A 13 -9.02 -3.89 1.90
N ARG A 14 -9.87 -2.91 2.27
CA ARG A 14 -10.59 -2.08 1.29
C ARG A 14 -9.63 -1.25 0.44
N ILE A 15 -8.55 -0.72 1.01
CA ILE A 15 -7.50 0.00 0.26
C ILE A 15 -6.86 -0.93 -0.78
N ILE A 16 -6.53 -2.17 -0.39
CA ILE A 16 -5.96 -3.18 -1.30
C ILE A 16 -6.93 -3.49 -2.44
N GLU A 17 -8.21 -3.68 -2.14
CA GLU A 17 -9.24 -3.97 -3.15
C GLU A 17 -9.39 -2.83 -4.17
N TYR A 18 -9.51 -1.58 -3.70
CA TYR A 18 -9.63 -0.42 -4.59
C TYR A 18 -8.37 -0.19 -5.42
N SER A 19 -7.20 -0.16 -4.78
CA SER A 19 -5.92 0.06 -5.49
C SER A 19 -5.66 -1.04 -6.52
N GLY A 20 -5.88 -2.31 -6.18
CA GLY A 20 -5.73 -3.43 -7.11
C GLY A 20 -6.73 -3.40 -8.27
N SER A 21 -7.97 -2.97 -8.02
CA SER A 21 -8.98 -2.79 -9.07
C SER A 21 -8.61 -1.67 -10.04
N ILE A 22 -8.11 -0.55 -9.51
CA ILE A 22 -7.64 0.59 -10.30
C ILE A 22 -6.41 0.19 -11.12
N ASP A 23 -5.38 -0.40 -10.49
CA ASP A 23 -4.16 -0.86 -11.18
C ASP A 23 -4.49 -1.85 -12.31
N SER A 24 -5.43 -2.78 -12.08
CA SER A 24 -5.86 -3.75 -13.09
C SER A 24 -6.58 -3.11 -14.27
N LEU A 25 -7.42 -2.10 -14.03
CA LEU A 25 -8.12 -1.38 -15.10
C LEU A 25 -7.17 -0.44 -15.87
N GLU A 26 -6.18 0.17 -15.21
CA GLU A 26 -5.17 0.99 -15.88
C GLU A 26 -4.29 0.14 -16.80
N ALA A 27 -3.83 -1.04 -16.35
CA ALA A 27 -3.06 -1.96 -17.19
C ALA A 27 -3.82 -2.39 -18.46
N ARG A 28 -5.13 -2.64 -18.33
CA ARG A 28 -5.99 -2.97 -19.49
C ARG A 28 -6.12 -1.84 -20.50
N GLN A 29 -6.14 -0.58 -20.05
CA GLN A 29 -6.14 0.59 -20.94
C GLN A 29 -4.80 0.73 -21.68
N GLU A 30 -3.69 0.45 -21.01
CA GLU A 30 -2.35 0.45 -21.62
C GLU A 30 -2.21 -0.63 -22.71
N ASP A 31 -2.82 -1.80 -22.50
CA ASP A 31 -2.83 -2.93 -23.46
C ASP A 31 -3.80 -2.74 -24.64
N GLY A 32 -4.51 -1.59 -24.73
CA GLY A 32 -5.43 -1.28 -25.83
C GLY A 32 -6.76 -2.05 -25.79
N SER A 33 -7.08 -2.71 -24.68
CA SER A 33 -8.41 -3.29 -24.46
C SER A 33 -9.42 -2.21 -24.08
N GLU A 34 -10.70 -2.38 -24.44
CA GLU A 34 -11.79 -1.45 -24.07
C GLU A 34 -11.93 -1.40 -22.54
N GLY A 35 -11.17 -0.53 -21.89
CA GLY A 35 -11.39 -0.15 -20.50
C GLY A 35 -12.72 0.59 -20.39
N ASN A 36 -13.44 0.38 -19.29
CA ASN A 36 -14.68 1.10 -18.99
C ASN A 36 -14.34 2.42 -18.26
N PRO A 37 -14.35 3.59 -18.92
CA PRO A 37 -13.89 4.84 -18.31
C PRO A 37 -14.83 5.31 -17.19
N GLU A 38 -16.12 4.99 -17.29
CA GLU A 38 -17.12 5.32 -16.27
C GLU A 38 -16.90 4.51 -14.99
N GLU A 39 -16.61 3.22 -15.13
CA GLU A 39 -16.26 2.34 -14.01
C GLU A 39 -14.96 2.79 -13.33
N MET A 40 -13.93 3.15 -14.12
CA MET A 40 -12.69 3.70 -13.59
C MET A 40 -12.93 5.00 -12.80
N ALA A 41 -13.71 5.93 -13.37
CA ALA A 41 -14.02 7.19 -12.71
C ALA A 41 -14.78 6.97 -11.40
N ARG A 42 -15.77 6.06 -11.40
CA ARG A 42 -16.51 5.67 -10.19
C ARG A 42 -15.59 5.09 -9.13
N LEU A 43 -14.74 4.13 -9.47
CA LEU A 43 -13.80 3.51 -8.53
C LEU A 43 -12.83 4.52 -7.94
N LYS A 44 -12.26 5.41 -8.76
CA LYS A 44 -11.37 6.48 -8.28
C LYS A 44 -12.10 7.43 -7.33
N GLN A 45 -13.36 7.76 -7.60
CA GLN A 45 -14.17 8.60 -6.71
C GLN A 45 -14.49 7.90 -5.38
N GLU A 46 -14.91 6.64 -5.42
CA GLU A 46 -15.19 5.83 -4.22
C GLU A 46 -13.94 5.64 -3.37
N TYR A 47 -12.79 5.41 -4.00
CA TYR A 47 -11.51 5.27 -3.32
C TYR A 47 -11.07 6.59 -2.68
N ALA A 48 -11.18 7.71 -3.40
CA ALA A 48 -10.90 9.03 -2.83
C ALA A 48 -11.80 9.33 -1.62
N ALA A 49 -13.10 9.03 -1.72
CA ALA A 49 -14.04 9.21 -0.61
C ALA A 49 -13.70 8.33 0.60
N LEU A 50 -13.24 7.09 0.39
CA LEU A 50 -12.75 6.23 1.45
C LEU A 50 -11.54 6.87 2.17
N LEU A 51 -10.53 7.32 1.43
CA LEU A 51 -9.33 7.94 1.99
C LEU A 51 -9.66 9.24 2.73
N GLU A 52 -10.54 10.07 2.17
CA GLU A 52 -11.00 11.32 2.80
C GLU A 52 -11.81 11.10 4.08
N SER A 53 -12.49 9.95 4.21
CA SER A 53 -13.23 9.62 5.43
C SER A 53 -12.34 9.27 6.63
N MET A 54 -11.07 8.91 6.38
CA MET A 54 -10.14 8.51 7.43
C MET A 54 -9.53 9.72 8.15
N SER A 55 -9.12 9.52 9.41
CA SER A 55 -8.32 10.53 10.10
C SER A 55 -6.90 10.55 9.52
N ARG A 56 -6.18 11.65 9.77
CA ARG A 56 -4.76 11.73 9.42
C ARG A 56 -3.96 10.60 10.07
N GLU A 57 -4.21 10.33 11.35
CA GLU A 57 -3.47 9.32 12.11
C GLU A 57 -3.69 7.92 11.54
N ASP A 58 -4.93 7.58 11.16
CA ASP A 58 -5.21 6.29 10.53
C ASP A 58 -4.41 6.11 9.24
N LEU A 59 -4.33 7.16 8.41
CA LEU A 59 -3.54 7.14 7.19
C LEU A 59 -2.05 6.98 7.48
N LEU A 60 -1.49 7.65 8.50
CA LEU A 60 -0.08 7.48 8.90
C LEU A 60 0.21 6.05 9.34
N ILE A 61 -0.69 5.43 10.12
CA ILE A 61 -0.51 4.06 10.60
C ILE A 61 -0.56 3.08 9.42
N ILE A 62 -1.53 3.24 8.53
CA ILE A 62 -1.65 2.39 7.33
C ILE A 62 -0.42 2.58 6.41
N ARG A 63 0.08 3.81 6.29
CA ARG A 63 1.29 4.13 5.53
C ARG A 63 2.50 3.42 6.10
N ALA A 64 2.67 3.42 7.42
CA ALA A 64 3.75 2.70 8.08
C ALA A 64 3.68 1.19 7.77
N VAL A 65 2.49 0.59 7.74
CA VAL A 65 2.31 -0.82 7.34
C VAL A 65 2.76 -1.03 5.89
N ALA A 66 2.35 -0.17 4.95
CA ALA A 66 2.81 -0.27 3.57
C ALA A 66 4.34 -0.09 3.44
N ASP A 67 4.93 0.86 4.17
CA ASP A 67 6.38 1.09 4.16
C ASP A 67 7.16 -0.12 4.69
N ILE A 68 6.63 -0.83 5.69
CA ILE A 68 7.20 -2.10 6.18
C ILE A 68 7.16 -3.14 5.06
N GLY A 69 6.02 -3.28 4.36
CA GLY A 69 5.86 -4.27 3.31
C GLY A 69 6.84 -4.09 2.15
N ILE A 70 7.07 -2.86 1.72
CA ILE A 70 8.09 -2.58 0.69
C ILE A 70 9.51 -2.68 1.26
N SER A 71 9.78 -2.16 2.46
CA SER A 71 11.17 -1.94 2.90
C SER A 71 11.81 -3.16 3.56
N GLU A 72 11.02 -4.03 4.19
CA GLU A 72 11.50 -5.27 4.82
C GLU A 72 11.57 -6.44 3.80
N ARG A 73 11.74 -6.10 2.51
CA ARG A 73 11.96 -7.03 1.41
C ARG A 73 13.20 -6.64 0.62
N GLY A 74 13.90 -7.64 0.10
CA GLY A 74 14.99 -7.44 -0.83
C GLY A 74 14.47 -7.07 -2.21
N HIS A 75 15.07 -6.05 -2.85
CA HIS A 75 14.71 -5.64 -4.20
C HIS A 75 15.90 -5.82 -5.15
N ARG A 76 15.63 -6.40 -6.32
CA ARG A 76 16.56 -6.46 -7.44
C ARG A 76 15.96 -5.76 -8.63
N PHE A 77 16.70 -4.82 -9.20
CA PHE A 77 16.35 -4.15 -10.45
C PHE A 77 17.28 -4.68 -11.53
N THR A 78 16.71 -5.32 -12.55
CA THR A 78 17.46 -5.76 -13.73
C THR A 78 17.14 -4.84 -14.91
N ASP A 79 18.19 -4.32 -15.53
CA ASP A 79 18.11 -3.58 -16.79
C ASP A 79 18.04 -4.59 -17.93
N GLU A 80 16.99 -4.53 -18.76
CA GLU A 80 16.82 -5.41 -19.92
C GLU A 80 17.40 -4.82 -21.22
N GLY A 81 18.13 -3.70 -21.14
CA GLY A 81 19.04 -3.25 -22.20
C GLY A 81 18.41 -2.51 -23.39
N GLU A 82 17.09 -2.50 -23.54
CA GLU A 82 16.40 -1.67 -24.54
C GLU A 82 15.20 -0.92 -23.92
N GLY A 83 15.49 0.27 -23.35
CA GLY A 83 14.48 1.23 -22.88
C GLY A 83 14.55 1.55 -21.38
N PRO A 84 13.70 2.46 -20.87
CA PRO A 84 13.67 2.84 -19.44
C PRO A 84 13.02 1.77 -18.53
N ALA A 85 12.78 0.57 -19.04
CA ALA A 85 12.04 -0.49 -18.36
C ALA A 85 12.99 -1.35 -17.51
N TYR A 86 13.09 -1.01 -16.23
CA TYR A 86 13.72 -1.89 -15.24
C TYR A 86 12.72 -2.93 -14.77
N ARG A 87 13.10 -4.20 -14.75
CA ARG A 87 12.31 -5.25 -14.10
C ARG A 87 12.67 -5.31 -12.62
N LYS A 88 11.69 -5.03 -11.75
CA LYS A 88 11.83 -5.15 -10.29
C LYS A 88 11.43 -6.58 -9.87
N SER A 89 12.29 -7.25 -9.13
CA SER A 89 12.01 -8.53 -8.45
C SER A 89 12.15 -8.34 -6.94
N THR A 90 11.17 -8.84 -6.19
CA THR A 90 11.13 -8.80 -4.72
C THR A 90 11.46 -10.17 -4.16
N PHE A 91 12.26 -10.25 -3.10
CA PHE A 91 12.61 -11.51 -2.42
C PHE A 91 12.60 -11.35 -0.89
N GLU A 92 12.34 -12.45 -0.20
CA GLU A 92 12.33 -12.49 1.27
C GLU A 92 13.74 -12.29 1.83
N ILE A 93 13.81 -11.54 2.94
CA ILE A 93 15.02 -11.37 3.75
C ILE A 93 14.66 -11.62 5.22
N GLU A 94 15.66 -11.93 6.03
CA GLU A 94 15.48 -12.09 7.48
C GLU A 94 15.05 -10.75 8.10
N ILE A 95 13.87 -10.73 8.73
CA ILE A 95 13.39 -9.60 9.52
C ILE A 95 13.79 -9.83 10.98
N ARG A 96 14.60 -8.93 11.53
CA ARG A 96 15.17 -9.07 12.88
C ARG A 96 14.43 -8.28 13.95
N SER A 97 13.73 -7.23 13.54
CA SER A 97 13.01 -6.33 14.44
C SER A 97 11.65 -6.93 14.81
N ALA A 98 11.19 -6.69 16.03
CA ALA A 98 9.84 -7.06 16.44
C ALA A 98 8.77 -6.18 15.77
N SER A 99 7.54 -6.65 15.65
CA SER A 99 6.43 -5.91 15.01
C SER A 99 6.19 -4.53 15.62
N GLU A 100 6.30 -4.41 16.94
CA GLU A 100 6.17 -3.14 17.65
C GLU A 100 7.30 -2.16 17.30
N GLU A 101 8.54 -2.68 17.16
CA GLU A 101 9.71 -1.89 16.79
C GLU A 101 9.61 -1.41 15.34
N LEU A 102 9.17 -2.28 14.43
CA LEU A 102 8.91 -1.93 13.03
C LEU A 102 7.89 -0.79 12.96
N MET A 103 6.73 -0.94 13.60
CA MET A 103 5.71 0.11 13.61
C MET A 103 6.25 1.43 14.15
N ALA A 104 7.04 1.42 15.23
CA ALA A 104 7.66 2.64 15.76
C ALA A 104 8.64 3.27 14.77
N ASN A 105 9.51 2.46 14.17
CA ASN A 105 10.57 2.93 13.27
C ASN A 105 10.03 3.56 11.99
N TYR A 106 9.01 2.95 11.38
CA TYR A 106 8.42 3.46 10.14
C TYR A 106 7.44 4.61 10.40
N HIS A 107 6.74 4.62 11.55
CA HIS A 107 5.81 5.70 11.86
C HIS A 107 6.50 7.01 12.28
N GLN A 108 7.67 6.95 12.93
CA GLN A 108 8.29 8.13 13.55
C GLN A 108 8.57 9.31 12.59
N TYR A 109 8.75 9.03 11.29
CA TYR A 109 9.03 10.06 10.29
C TYR A 109 7.76 10.56 9.58
N LEU A 110 6.66 9.79 9.63
CA LEU A 110 5.40 10.15 9.00
C LEU A 110 4.65 11.25 9.76
N VAL A 111 5.02 11.51 11.01
CA VAL A 111 4.42 12.57 11.85
C VAL A 111 4.56 13.98 11.24
N TYR A 112 5.43 14.17 10.26
CA TYR A 112 5.61 15.44 9.55
C TYR A 112 4.71 15.58 8.31
N HIS A 113 4.02 14.52 7.90
CA HIS A 113 3.20 14.53 6.70
C HIS A 113 1.78 15.04 6.97
N THR A 114 1.19 15.75 6.01
CA THR A 114 -0.21 16.20 6.06
C THR A 114 -1.17 15.09 5.59
N LYS A 115 -2.46 15.23 5.91
CA LYS A 115 -3.49 14.30 5.44
C LYS A 115 -3.51 14.21 3.91
N GLU A 116 -3.39 15.35 3.23
CA GLU A 116 -3.39 15.46 1.78
C GLU A 116 -2.14 14.81 1.15
N GLN A 117 -0.99 14.86 1.82
CA GLN A 117 0.20 14.13 1.39
C GLN A 117 -0.01 12.63 1.43
N GLU A 118 -0.65 12.10 2.48
CA GLU A 118 -0.95 10.68 2.56
C GLU A 118 -1.99 10.23 1.56
N ILE A 119 -3.06 11.00 1.36
CA ILE A 119 -4.06 10.69 0.33
C ILE A 119 -3.38 10.57 -1.04
N ARG A 120 -2.49 11.51 -1.38
CA ARG A 120 -1.71 11.42 -2.63
C ARG A 120 -0.83 10.17 -2.69
N TYR A 121 -0.22 9.77 -1.57
CA TYR A 121 0.54 8.54 -1.52
C TYR A 121 -0.33 7.32 -1.88
N PHE A 122 -1.49 7.19 -1.25
CA PHE A 122 -2.40 6.05 -1.47
C PHE A 122 -2.98 6.00 -2.89
N THR A 123 -3.01 7.13 -3.60
CA THR A 123 -3.40 7.14 -5.03
C THR A 123 -2.30 6.68 -6.00
N GLY A 124 -1.10 6.35 -5.51
CA GLY A 124 0.00 5.82 -6.32
C GLY A 124 -0.15 4.33 -6.66
N ARG A 125 0.60 3.88 -7.68
CA ARG A 125 0.64 2.46 -8.09
C ARG A 125 1.38 1.59 -7.08
N GLY A 126 0.96 0.33 -6.95
CA GLY A 126 1.66 -0.68 -6.14
C GLY A 126 1.39 -0.63 -4.63
N VAL A 127 0.65 0.38 -4.17
CA VAL A 127 0.26 0.56 -2.75
C VAL A 127 -0.42 -0.67 -2.18
N GLY A 128 -1.30 -1.33 -2.94
CA GLY A 128 -2.00 -2.54 -2.49
C GLY A 128 -1.07 -3.72 -2.23
N LEU A 129 -0.02 -3.89 -3.05
CA LEU A 129 0.97 -4.96 -2.88
C LEU A 129 1.81 -4.71 -1.63
N ASP A 130 2.33 -3.49 -1.48
CA ASP A 130 3.14 -3.11 -0.32
C ASP A 130 2.33 -3.22 0.99
N LEU A 131 1.07 -2.78 0.97
CA LEU A 131 0.19 -2.86 2.14
C LEU A 131 -0.17 -4.31 2.52
N SER A 132 -0.44 -5.17 1.52
CA SER A 132 -0.68 -6.59 1.75
C SER A 132 0.53 -7.27 2.38
N GLU A 133 1.72 -6.96 1.91
CA GLU A 133 2.96 -7.51 2.45
C GLU A 133 3.23 -7.03 3.87
N GLY A 134 2.98 -5.76 4.16
CA GLY A 134 3.08 -5.20 5.50
C GLY A 134 2.14 -5.87 6.51
N ILE A 135 0.89 -6.15 6.11
CA ILE A 135 -0.07 -6.92 6.91
C ILE A 135 0.48 -8.31 7.25
N HIS A 136 1.09 -8.97 6.26
CA HIS A 136 1.67 -10.30 6.41
C HIS A 136 2.85 -10.28 7.38
N ILE A 137 3.80 -9.37 7.18
CA ILE A 137 5.00 -9.20 8.02
C ILE A 137 4.62 -8.94 9.49
N LEU A 138 3.62 -8.10 9.73
CA LEU A 138 3.17 -7.75 11.07
C LEU A 138 2.19 -8.77 11.68
N GLU A 139 1.86 -9.83 10.96
CA GLU A 139 0.92 -10.88 11.37
C GLU A 139 -0.45 -10.35 11.84
N LEU A 140 -0.95 -9.26 11.23
CA LEU A 140 -2.15 -8.57 11.74
C LEU A 140 -3.42 -9.44 11.68
N GLU A 141 -3.44 -10.46 10.81
CA GLU A 141 -4.56 -11.39 10.67
C GLU A 141 -4.57 -12.51 11.72
N ARG A 142 -3.44 -12.79 12.38
CA ARG A 142 -3.30 -13.98 13.26
C ARG A 142 -3.89 -13.81 14.67
N CYS A 143 -4.34 -12.61 15.04
CA CYS A 143 -4.84 -12.30 16.40
C CYS A 143 -6.37 -12.18 16.55
N LEU A 144 -7.17 -12.47 15.52
CA LEU A 144 -8.65 -12.42 15.60
C LEU A 144 -9.28 -13.71 16.19
N ARG A 145 -8.64 -14.33 17.18
CA ARG A 145 -9.18 -15.52 17.86
C ARG A 145 -9.82 -15.17 19.20
#